data_AF-A0A971WER3-F1
#
_entry.id   AF-A0A971WER3-F1
#
_cell.length_a   1.000
_cell.length_b   1.000
_cell.length_c   1.000
_cell.angle_alpha   90.00
_cell.angle_beta   90.00
_cell.angle_gamma   90.00
#
_symmetry.space_group_name_H-M   'P 1'
#
loop_
_entity.id
_entity.type
_entity.pdbx_description
1 polymer ?
#
loop_
_entity_poly.entity_id
_entity_poly.type
_entity_poly.pdbx_seq_one_letter_code
_entity_poly.pdbx_strand_id
1 'polypeptide(L)'
;MAALFNRLISAGLSLIIFVSALFSTGERPKNVDMPDTKPGEYGQWVDPFIGTGGLPWVSGMLFPGATTPFGLVRLSPDTTFPAGINLFTCGTAGYYYGHNYLWGFSHTRLSGTGATDMGHFRVTPALGNAQASKRLTNPLVFTHEQEAATAGYFAVNLPGIDCLAELTATNHAGVHRYTFGSSKDAHLFIDATSFLSDGRATEGKVNINPEAMEVTGEGRVFTSFTGRYGGLKGYFVARFDTPFQSYATWSDGVSSEGSTASAGSGEDAGADINFGNIKNQPVELKIGISFVSLENARQNLDAEAGQLNFEEVRDATRNTWEASLAKIKIETPDPEIKTIFYTALYHSMIMPTDFTDVNGQYLGFKGQVGTAEGFTYRTDMSIWDTYRTEHPLLNLIAPDIQRDCLKSL
;
A
#
# COMPACT_ATOMS: atom_id res chain seq x y z
N MET A 1 62.80 1.61 -14.71
CA MET A 1 61.38 1.65 -15.11
C MET A 1 60.45 1.04 -14.07
N ALA A 2 60.65 -0.20 -13.61
CA ALA A 2 59.77 -0.86 -12.63
C ALA A 2 59.60 -0.11 -11.28
N ALA A 3 60.66 0.51 -10.76
CA ALA A 3 60.59 1.27 -9.51
C ALA A 3 59.78 2.57 -9.60
N LEU A 4 59.70 3.18 -10.80
CA LEU A 4 58.90 4.38 -11.04
C LEU A 4 57.41 4.04 -11.15
N PHE A 5 57.11 2.88 -11.76
CA PHE A 5 55.75 2.36 -11.91
C PHE A 5 55.12 1.99 -10.55
N ASN A 6 55.88 1.36 -9.65
CA ASN A 6 55.39 1.03 -8.31
C ASN A 6 55.14 2.25 -7.42
N ARG A 7 55.90 3.36 -7.61
CA ARG A 7 55.66 4.62 -6.88
C ARG A 7 54.42 5.36 -7.40
N LEU A 8 54.13 5.27 -8.70
CA LEU A 8 52.91 5.84 -9.29
C LEU A 8 51.64 5.09 -8.84
N ILE A 9 51.70 3.75 -8.71
CA ILE A 9 50.58 2.94 -8.20
C ILE A 9 50.33 3.22 -6.72
N SER A 10 51.40 3.33 -5.90
CA SER A 10 51.28 3.69 -4.49
C SER A 10 50.71 5.09 -4.27
N ALA A 11 51.11 6.07 -5.08
CA ALA A 11 50.57 7.43 -5.04
C ALA A 11 49.10 7.47 -5.51
N GLY A 12 48.74 6.70 -6.54
CA GLY A 12 47.36 6.56 -7.02
C GLY A 12 46.41 5.89 -6.02
N LEU A 13 46.84 4.80 -5.36
CA LEU A 13 46.05 4.16 -4.30
C LEU A 13 45.89 5.06 -3.07
N SER A 14 46.93 5.81 -2.71
CA SER A 14 46.86 6.74 -1.58
C SER A 14 45.90 7.90 -1.88
N LEU A 15 45.84 8.36 -3.13
CA LEU A 15 44.91 9.40 -3.59
C LEU A 15 43.46 8.89 -3.63
N ILE A 16 43.22 7.63 -4.03
CA ILE A 16 41.88 7.01 -4.04
C ILE A 16 41.35 6.83 -2.61
N ILE A 17 42.21 6.43 -1.66
CA ILE A 17 41.84 6.30 -0.24
C ILE A 17 41.56 7.69 0.35
N PHE A 18 42.33 8.72 -0.01
CA PHE A 18 42.10 10.09 0.46
C PHE A 18 40.83 10.73 -0.12
N VAL A 19 40.48 10.45 -1.39
CA VAL A 19 39.23 10.95 -2.01
C VAL A 19 38.01 10.22 -1.46
N SER A 20 38.13 8.93 -1.09
CA SER A 20 37.04 8.21 -0.39
C SER A 20 36.80 8.70 1.04
N ALA A 21 37.81 9.31 1.68
CA ALA A 21 37.70 9.91 3.01
C ALA A 21 37.23 11.38 3.01
N LEU A 22 37.23 12.03 1.83
CA LEU A 22 36.76 13.41 1.65
C LEU A 22 35.28 13.50 1.27
N PHE A 23 34.64 12.39 0.91
CA PHE A 23 33.20 12.26 1.07
C PHE A 23 32.95 12.00 2.55
N SER A 24 32.77 13.08 3.32
CA SER A 24 32.19 12.96 4.64
C SER A 24 30.96 12.08 4.49
N THR A 25 30.99 10.95 5.18
CA THR A 25 29.80 10.22 5.59
C THR A 25 28.78 11.27 6.01
N GLY A 26 27.79 11.55 5.17
CA GLY A 26 26.57 12.15 5.66
C GLY A 26 26.20 11.33 6.88
N GLU A 27 25.95 11.99 8.02
CA GLU A 27 25.50 11.30 9.23
C GLU A 27 24.52 10.22 8.78
N ARG A 28 24.84 8.95 9.06
CA ARG A 28 23.87 7.88 8.81
C ARG A 28 22.56 8.38 9.41
N PRO A 29 21.45 8.37 8.65
CA PRO A 29 20.17 8.78 9.21
C PRO A 29 20.05 8.11 10.56
N LYS A 30 19.81 8.89 11.62
CA LYS A 30 19.68 8.31 12.96
C LYS A 30 18.63 7.20 12.84
N ASN A 31 18.96 5.99 13.29
CA ASN A 31 17.96 4.95 13.41
C ASN A 31 16.85 5.51 14.30
N VAL A 32 15.68 5.71 13.70
CA VAL A 32 14.44 6.01 14.39
C VAL A 32 14.01 4.72 15.07
N ASP A 33 13.62 4.82 16.34
CA ASP A 33 13.02 3.70 17.05
C ASP A 33 11.72 3.34 16.34
N MET A 34 11.73 2.19 15.65
CA MET A 34 10.54 1.71 14.96
C MET A 34 9.45 1.37 15.99
N PRO A 35 8.18 1.66 15.68
CA PRO A 35 7.07 1.39 16.58
C PRO A 35 6.98 -0.10 16.92
N ASP A 36 6.56 -0.39 18.16
CA ASP A 36 6.23 -1.74 18.58
C ASP A 36 5.07 -2.29 17.74
N THR A 37 5.34 -3.37 17.00
CA THR A 37 4.38 -3.99 16.09
C THR A 37 3.25 -4.71 16.81
N LYS A 38 3.41 -5.02 18.11
CA LYS A 38 2.41 -5.67 18.98
C LYS A 38 1.67 -6.83 18.30
N PRO A 39 2.36 -7.81 17.70
CA PRO A 39 1.69 -8.94 17.07
C PRO A 39 0.97 -9.79 18.13
N GLY A 40 -0.08 -10.50 17.74
CA GLY A 40 -0.75 -11.45 18.63
C GLY A 40 -0.02 -12.81 18.70
N GLU A 41 -0.65 -13.78 19.37
CA GLU A 41 -0.06 -15.09 19.65
C GLU A 41 0.37 -15.84 18.38
N TYR A 42 -0.48 -15.83 17.36
CA TYR A 42 -0.22 -16.49 16.08
C TYR A 42 0.42 -15.53 15.08
N GLY A 43 -0.01 -14.27 15.07
CA GLY A 43 0.47 -13.23 14.19
C GLY A 43 1.95 -12.90 14.36
N GLN A 44 2.56 -13.17 15.52
CA GLN A 44 4.01 -12.98 15.73
C GLN A 44 4.87 -13.88 14.83
N TRP A 45 4.29 -14.96 14.31
CA TRP A 45 4.96 -15.87 13.39
C TRP A 45 4.72 -15.51 11.92
N VAL A 46 3.90 -14.49 11.62
CA VAL A 46 3.68 -14.05 10.25
C VAL A 46 4.76 -13.06 9.86
N ASP A 47 5.48 -13.37 8.78
CA ASP A 47 6.44 -12.47 8.14
C ASP A 47 5.94 -12.09 6.73
N PRO A 48 5.28 -10.92 6.59
CA PRO A 48 4.77 -10.45 5.30
C PRO A 48 5.86 -10.19 4.24
N PHE A 49 7.15 -10.17 4.59
CA PHE A 49 8.22 -9.98 3.62
C PHE A 49 8.57 -11.27 2.88
N ILE A 50 8.23 -12.45 3.41
CA ILE A 50 8.48 -13.73 2.73
C ILE A 50 7.72 -13.75 1.39
N GLY A 51 8.46 -13.86 0.28
CA GLY A 51 7.89 -13.89 -1.07
C GLY A 51 7.78 -12.53 -1.76
N THR A 52 8.28 -11.45 -1.14
CA THR A 52 8.25 -10.08 -1.70
C THR A 52 9.46 -9.73 -2.58
N GLY A 53 10.39 -10.66 -2.80
CA GLY A 53 11.57 -10.44 -3.63
C GLY A 53 12.30 -11.74 -3.99
N GLY A 54 13.50 -11.60 -4.56
CA GLY A 54 14.32 -12.71 -5.04
C GLY A 54 14.37 -12.83 -6.56
N LEU A 55 14.84 -13.98 -7.06
CA LEU A 55 14.85 -14.27 -8.49
C LEU A 55 13.43 -14.56 -9.00
N PRO A 56 13.15 -14.40 -10.30
CA PRO A 56 11.78 -14.29 -10.81
C PRO A 56 10.96 -15.57 -10.62
N TRP A 57 11.62 -16.72 -10.74
CA TRP A 57 11.02 -18.05 -10.55
C TRP A 57 11.00 -18.51 -9.09
N VAL A 58 11.53 -17.72 -8.15
CA VAL A 58 11.45 -17.97 -6.69
C VAL A 58 10.76 -16.84 -5.93
N SER A 59 10.46 -15.72 -6.57
CA SER A 59 9.69 -14.61 -5.99
C SER A 59 8.22 -15.02 -5.95
N GLY A 60 7.64 -14.93 -4.76
CA GLY A 60 6.21 -15.19 -4.57
C GLY A 60 5.32 -14.09 -5.15
N MET A 61 5.89 -12.95 -5.57
CA MET A 61 5.17 -11.77 -6.05
C MET A 61 4.15 -11.23 -5.04
N LEU A 62 4.53 -11.21 -3.77
CA LEU A 62 3.69 -10.80 -2.65
C LEU A 62 3.97 -9.35 -2.24
N PHE A 63 3.26 -8.85 -1.23
CA PHE A 63 3.42 -7.50 -0.72
C PHE A 63 3.41 -7.49 0.83
N PRO A 64 4.13 -6.57 1.49
CA PRO A 64 4.26 -6.57 2.95
C PRO A 64 3.22 -5.73 3.69
N GLY A 65 2.38 -4.96 2.97
CA GLY A 65 1.48 -4.00 3.61
C GLY A 65 0.26 -4.58 4.32
N ALA A 66 -0.53 -3.68 4.90
CA ALA A 66 -1.67 -4.01 5.75
C ALA A 66 -2.91 -4.40 4.94
N THR A 67 -3.59 -5.44 5.42
CA THR A 67 -4.88 -5.95 4.92
C THR A 67 -5.56 -6.75 6.03
N THR A 68 -6.87 -6.93 5.97
CA THR A 68 -7.60 -7.96 6.75
C THR A 68 -7.61 -9.30 5.98
N PRO A 69 -7.96 -10.43 6.64
CA PRO A 69 -8.27 -11.67 5.93
C PRO A 69 -9.36 -11.42 4.88
N PHE A 70 -9.05 -11.76 3.63
CA PHE A 70 -9.92 -11.62 2.46
C PHE A 70 -10.38 -10.19 2.15
N GLY A 71 -9.67 -9.18 2.67
CA GLY A 71 -10.03 -7.77 2.53
C GLY A 71 -9.90 -7.21 1.12
N LEU A 72 -10.75 -6.24 0.81
CA LEU A 72 -10.66 -5.43 -0.43
C LEU A 72 -9.41 -4.55 -0.42
N VAL A 73 -9.17 -3.87 0.71
CA VAL A 73 -8.04 -2.95 0.86
C VAL A 73 -6.77 -3.71 1.23
N ARG A 74 -5.76 -3.51 0.39
CA ARG A 74 -4.39 -4.03 0.52
C ARG A 74 -3.42 -2.85 0.48
N LEU A 75 -3.38 -2.12 1.59
CA LEU A 75 -2.64 -0.88 1.75
C LEU A 75 -1.14 -1.17 1.95
N SER A 76 -0.34 -0.91 0.92
CA SER A 76 1.06 -1.32 0.89
C SER A 76 1.95 -0.33 0.15
N PRO A 77 3.27 -0.30 0.44
CA PRO A 77 4.24 0.46 -0.34
C PRO A 77 4.28 0.05 -1.82
N ASP A 78 4.54 1.03 -2.68
CA ASP A 78 4.76 0.85 -4.12
C ASP A 78 6.21 1.17 -4.47
N THR A 79 6.97 0.19 -4.96
CA THR A 79 8.38 0.35 -5.37
C THR A 79 8.57 0.21 -6.88
N THR A 80 7.64 -0.46 -7.58
CA THR A 80 7.81 -0.86 -8.98
C THR A 80 7.36 0.19 -10.00
N PHE A 81 6.58 1.21 -9.63
CA PHE A 81 6.14 2.25 -10.57
C PHE A 81 6.57 3.64 -10.15
N PRO A 82 7.14 4.47 -11.05
CA PRO A 82 7.26 4.26 -12.51
C PRO A 82 8.54 3.55 -12.97
N ALA A 83 9.31 2.95 -12.05
CA ALA A 83 10.56 2.26 -12.38
C ALA A 83 10.39 1.10 -13.39
N GLY A 84 9.18 0.54 -13.49
CA GLY A 84 8.83 -0.59 -14.33
C GLY A 84 9.15 -1.94 -13.68
N ILE A 85 8.64 -3.01 -14.29
CA ILE A 85 8.99 -4.37 -13.94
C ILE A 85 9.97 -4.89 -14.99
N ASN A 86 11.12 -5.41 -14.57
CA ASN A 86 12.03 -6.14 -15.44
C ASN A 86 12.18 -7.58 -14.96
N LEU A 87 12.87 -8.40 -15.77
CA LEU A 87 13.04 -9.81 -15.48
C LEU A 87 13.51 -10.03 -14.05
N PHE A 88 14.48 -9.28 -13.53
CA PHE A 88 15.13 -9.52 -12.24
C PHE A 88 14.52 -8.75 -11.06
N THR A 89 13.65 -7.77 -11.29
CA THR A 89 12.96 -6.99 -10.24
C THR A 89 11.44 -7.14 -10.35
N CYS A 90 10.99 -8.39 -10.35
CA CYS A 90 9.58 -8.72 -10.51
C CYS A 90 8.82 -8.60 -9.18
N GLY A 91 7.94 -7.60 -9.11
CA GLY A 91 7.07 -7.33 -7.96
C GLY A 91 5.67 -6.97 -8.44
N THR A 92 4.90 -7.95 -8.92
CA THR A 92 3.60 -7.68 -9.55
C THR A 92 2.52 -7.20 -8.57
N ALA A 93 2.72 -7.43 -7.27
CA ALA A 93 1.92 -6.82 -6.21
C ALA A 93 2.33 -5.36 -5.90
N GLY A 94 3.25 -4.77 -6.65
CA GLY A 94 3.68 -3.37 -6.50
C GLY A 94 4.95 -3.18 -5.65
N TYR A 95 5.42 -4.22 -4.96
CA TYR A 95 6.59 -4.18 -4.08
C TYR A 95 7.64 -5.21 -4.51
N TYR A 96 8.92 -4.83 -4.44
CA TYR A 96 10.05 -5.73 -4.64
C TYR A 96 11.12 -5.44 -3.57
N TYR A 97 11.42 -6.44 -2.74
CA TYR A 97 12.34 -6.31 -1.59
C TYR A 97 13.77 -5.92 -1.98
N GLY A 98 14.17 -6.02 -3.25
CA GLY A 98 15.48 -5.53 -3.68
C GLY A 98 15.54 -4.00 -3.84
N HIS A 99 14.40 -3.31 -3.79
CA HIS A 99 14.34 -1.85 -3.89
C HIS A 99 14.47 -1.19 -2.51
N ASN A 100 15.25 -0.12 -2.46
CA ASN A 100 15.43 0.76 -1.30
C ASN A 100 14.75 2.13 -1.49
N TYR A 101 13.70 2.15 -2.31
CA TYR A 101 12.92 3.33 -2.62
C TYR A 101 11.46 2.98 -2.89
N LEU A 102 10.55 3.90 -2.59
CA LEU A 102 9.13 3.77 -2.85
C LEU A 102 8.53 5.08 -3.36
N TRP A 103 7.34 5.01 -3.94
CA TRP A 103 6.66 6.14 -4.58
C TRP A 103 5.43 6.60 -3.83
N GLY A 104 5.06 5.88 -2.77
CA GLY A 104 3.88 6.10 -1.96
C GLY A 104 3.23 4.77 -1.58
N PHE A 105 2.00 4.85 -1.11
CA PHE A 105 1.24 3.72 -0.59
C PHE A 105 -0.11 3.65 -1.29
N SER A 106 -0.37 2.56 -2.02
CA SER A 106 -1.65 2.35 -2.71
C SER A 106 -2.46 1.23 -2.08
N HIS A 107 -3.77 1.24 -2.32
CA HIS A 107 -4.77 0.49 -1.56
C HIS A 107 -5.26 -0.79 -2.22
N THR A 108 -4.93 -1.02 -3.49
CA THR A 108 -5.47 -2.14 -4.27
C THR A 108 -4.36 -2.79 -5.09
N ARG A 109 -4.28 -4.12 -5.02
CA ARG A 109 -3.27 -4.94 -5.70
C ARG A 109 -3.72 -6.41 -5.67
N LEU A 110 -3.14 -7.23 -6.54
CA LEU A 110 -3.29 -8.69 -6.47
C LEU A 110 -2.13 -9.29 -5.68
N SER A 111 -2.34 -10.49 -5.12
CA SER A 111 -1.30 -11.22 -4.37
C SER A 111 -0.83 -12.43 -5.17
N GLY A 112 0.47 -12.52 -5.48
CA GLY A 112 1.07 -13.71 -6.06
C GLY A 112 0.74 -13.97 -7.54
N THR A 113 0.28 -12.96 -8.27
CA THR A 113 -0.10 -13.09 -9.68
C THR A 113 1.09 -12.88 -10.61
N GLY A 114 1.04 -13.50 -11.80
CA GLY A 114 2.03 -13.27 -12.85
C GLY A 114 1.88 -11.93 -13.59
N ALA A 115 0.97 -11.05 -13.16
CA ALA A 115 0.70 -9.76 -13.79
C ALA A 115 0.31 -8.69 -12.76
N THR A 116 0.69 -7.44 -13.04
CA THR A 116 0.29 -6.25 -12.28
C THR A 116 -1.12 -5.82 -12.61
N ASP A 117 -1.89 -5.50 -11.58
CA ASP A 117 -3.24 -4.96 -11.75
C ASP A 117 -3.58 -4.00 -10.61
N MET A 118 -4.51 -3.08 -10.86
CA MET A 118 -4.99 -2.09 -9.91
C MET A 118 -3.92 -1.05 -9.50
N GLY A 119 -3.90 -0.60 -8.24
CA GLY A 119 -3.04 0.47 -7.74
C GLY A 119 -3.78 1.77 -7.41
N HIS A 120 -5.11 1.73 -7.31
CA HIS A 120 -5.90 2.78 -6.65
C HIS A 120 -5.61 2.76 -5.15
N PHE A 121 -5.74 3.85 -4.39
CA PHE A 121 -5.34 5.23 -4.72
C PHE A 121 -4.04 5.48 -3.97
N ARG A 122 -3.10 6.28 -4.49
CA ARG A 122 -1.76 6.39 -3.88
C ARG A 122 -1.66 7.62 -3.01
N VAL A 123 -1.22 7.41 -1.77
CA VAL A 123 -0.84 8.49 -0.84
C VAL A 123 0.67 8.60 -0.79
N THR A 124 1.20 9.82 -0.97
CA THR A 124 2.65 10.10 -0.92
C THR A 124 2.93 11.19 0.11
N PRO A 125 3.64 10.90 1.22
CA PRO A 125 4.07 11.94 2.14
C PRO A 125 5.19 12.79 1.53
N ALA A 126 5.13 14.08 1.81
CA ALA A 126 6.06 15.07 1.28
C ALA A 126 6.34 16.18 2.32
N LEU A 127 7.42 16.94 2.10
CA LEU A 127 7.93 17.91 3.08
C LEU A 127 8.43 19.19 2.40
N GLY A 128 8.09 20.34 2.97
CA GLY A 128 8.45 21.67 2.49
C GLY A 128 7.92 21.93 1.09
N ASN A 129 8.74 22.53 0.22
CA ASN A 129 8.33 22.95 -1.13
C ASN A 129 8.25 21.80 -2.15
N ALA A 130 7.87 20.61 -1.71
CA ALA A 130 7.66 19.47 -2.59
C ALA A 130 6.53 19.78 -3.59
N GLN A 131 6.71 19.37 -4.85
CA GLN A 131 5.74 19.65 -5.90
C GLN A 131 5.05 18.33 -6.32
N ALA A 132 3.73 18.32 -6.36
CA ALA A 132 2.94 17.16 -6.79
C ALA A 132 3.32 16.68 -8.20
N SER A 133 3.77 17.57 -9.10
CA SER A 133 4.27 17.21 -10.44
C SER A 133 5.54 16.34 -10.42
N LYS A 134 6.29 16.34 -9.31
CA LYS A 134 7.51 15.54 -9.13
C LYS A 134 7.29 14.23 -8.38
N ARG A 135 6.06 13.93 -7.94
CA ARG A 135 5.75 12.73 -7.13
C ARG A 135 6.16 11.41 -7.81
N LEU A 136 6.19 11.38 -9.14
CA LEU A 136 6.60 10.21 -9.95
C LEU A 136 8.05 10.29 -10.45
N THR A 137 8.82 11.31 -10.08
CA THR A 137 10.24 11.45 -10.48
C THR A 137 11.18 11.59 -9.29
N ASN A 138 10.65 11.80 -8.09
CA ASN A 138 11.41 11.92 -6.85
C ASN A 138 10.95 10.84 -5.85
N PRO A 139 11.54 9.64 -5.88
CA PRO A 139 11.14 8.57 -4.99
C PRO A 139 11.58 8.84 -3.55
N LEU A 140 10.90 8.20 -2.60
CA LEU A 140 11.18 8.22 -1.18
C LEU A 140 12.14 7.07 -0.85
N VAL A 141 13.34 7.39 -0.39
CA VAL A 141 14.36 6.40 -0.02
C VAL A 141 14.07 5.83 1.37
N PHE A 142 14.25 4.52 1.54
CA PHE A 142 14.13 3.83 2.82
C PHE A 142 15.17 2.70 2.92
N THR A 143 15.22 2.03 4.07
CA THR A 143 16.07 0.85 4.32
C THR A 143 15.26 -0.24 5.00
N HIS A 144 15.50 -1.51 4.71
CA HIS A 144 14.78 -2.62 5.35
C HIS A 144 15.06 -2.74 6.85
N GLU A 145 16.19 -2.21 7.34
CA GLU A 145 16.46 -2.10 8.78
C GLU A 145 15.50 -1.15 9.51
N GLN A 146 14.79 -0.29 8.77
CA GLN A 146 13.80 0.65 9.29
C GLN A 146 12.44 0.45 8.59
N GLU A 147 12.13 -0.81 8.31
CA GLU A 147 10.86 -1.28 7.78
C GLU A 147 10.38 -2.44 8.66
N ALA A 148 9.10 -2.46 9.01
CA ALA A 148 8.51 -3.50 9.84
C ALA A 148 7.11 -3.85 9.34
N ALA A 149 6.77 -5.13 9.37
CA ALA A 149 5.47 -5.62 8.95
C ALA A 149 5.02 -6.79 9.82
N THR A 150 3.72 -6.86 10.10
CA THR A 150 3.03 -7.99 10.74
C THR A 150 1.67 -8.17 10.08
N ALA A 151 0.95 -9.23 10.43
CA ALA A 151 -0.40 -9.46 9.90
C ALA A 151 -1.34 -8.26 10.18
N GLY A 152 -1.60 -7.44 9.16
CA GLY A 152 -2.46 -6.27 9.24
C GLY A 152 -1.80 -4.94 9.61
N TYR A 153 -0.47 -4.87 9.71
CA TYR A 153 0.25 -3.63 10.03
C TYR A 153 1.56 -3.52 9.28
N PHE A 154 1.90 -2.31 8.84
CA PHE A 154 3.16 -1.99 8.18
C PHE A 154 3.69 -0.64 8.66
N ALA A 155 5.01 -0.51 8.80
CA ALA A 155 5.67 0.74 9.13
C ALA A 155 7.00 0.90 8.38
N VAL A 156 7.32 2.11 7.96
CA VAL A 156 8.59 2.44 7.31
C VAL A 156 9.05 3.84 7.68
N ASN A 157 10.34 3.98 7.98
CA ASN A 157 10.98 5.27 8.13
C ASN A 157 11.45 5.81 6.78
N LEU A 158 11.13 7.08 6.49
CA LEU A 158 11.50 7.79 5.27
C LEU A 158 12.49 8.92 5.62
N PRO A 159 13.79 8.60 5.78
CA PRO A 159 14.79 9.54 6.30
C PRO A 159 14.96 10.80 5.45
N GLY A 160 14.73 10.71 4.12
CA GLY A 160 14.84 11.85 3.22
C GLY A 160 13.85 12.99 3.51
N ILE A 161 12.74 12.68 4.19
CA ILE A 161 11.70 13.65 4.60
C ILE A 161 11.42 13.62 6.10
N ASP A 162 12.28 12.94 6.87
CA ASP A 162 12.15 12.79 8.33
C ASP A 162 10.73 12.38 8.75
N CYS A 163 10.18 11.35 8.10
CA CYS A 163 8.79 10.92 8.26
C CYS A 163 8.71 9.43 8.58
N LEU A 164 8.04 9.07 9.67
CA LEU A 164 7.59 7.70 9.93
C LEU A 164 6.19 7.52 9.34
N ALA A 165 6.03 6.55 8.45
CA ALA A 165 4.74 6.16 7.89
C ALA A 165 4.30 4.82 8.49
N GLU A 166 3.07 4.76 8.98
CA GLU A 166 2.46 3.55 9.54
C GLU A 166 1.10 3.31 8.87
N LEU A 167 0.79 2.04 8.61
CA LEU A 167 -0.37 1.62 7.84
C LEU A 167 -1.09 0.48 8.58
N THR A 168 -2.41 0.55 8.64
CA THR A 168 -3.31 -0.56 8.97
C THR A 168 -4.50 -0.51 8.00
N ALA A 169 -5.35 -1.53 7.99
CA ALA A 169 -6.50 -1.60 7.10
C ALA A 169 -7.67 -2.34 7.73
N THR A 170 -8.89 -1.92 7.40
CA THR A 170 -10.12 -2.71 7.54
C THR A 170 -10.41 -3.42 6.21
N ASN A 171 -11.61 -4.00 6.06
CA ASN A 171 -11.99 -4.68 4.83
C ASN A 171 -12.01 -3.71 3.63
N HIS A 172 -12.61 -2.52 3.84
CA HIS A 172 -12.86 -1.53 2.79
C HIS A 172 -12.17 -0.18 3.01
N ALA A 173 -11.40 0.00 4.09
CA ALA A 173 -10.68 1.25 4.36
C ALA A 173 -9.20 1.03 4.69
N GLY A 174 -8.35 1.88 4.14
CA GLY A 174 -6.95 2.02 4.55
C GLY A 174 -6.80 3.11 5.59
N VAL A 175 -5.95 2.90 6.60
CA VAL A 175 -5.70 3.89 7.66
C VAL A 175 -4.20 4.12 7.77
N HIS A 176 -3.81 5.37 7.60
CA HIS A 176 -2.44 5.85 7.59
C HIS A 176 -2.19 6.69 8.83
N ARG A 177 -0.96 6.63 9.34
CA ARG A 177 -0.42 7.63 10.26
C ARG A 177 0.94 8.09 9.77
N TYR A 178 1.13 9.40 9.71
CA TYR A 178 2.39 10.02 9.31
C TYR A 178 2.91 10.92 10.43
N THR A 179 4.12 10.66 10.90
CA THR A 179 4.78 11.47 11.94
C THR A 179 6.03 12.13 11.37
N PHE A 180 6.02 13.45 11.21
CA PHE A 180 7.14 14.22 10.66
C PHE A 180 8.01 14.81 11.78
N GLY A 181 9.31 14.51 11.81
CA GLY A 181 10.27 15.08 12.77
C GLY A 181 10.80 16.48 12.39
N SER A 182 10.58 16.88 11.14
CA SER A 182 11.00 18.16 10.59
C SER A 182 10.06 19.30 10.99
N SER A 183 10.58 20.54 11.05
CA SER A 183 9.79 21.77 11.26
C SER A 183 9.34 22.46 9.98
N LYS A 184 9.56 21.82 8.82
CA LYS A 184 9.04 22.29 7.53
C LYS A 184 7.59 21.85 7.38
N ASP A 185 6.88 22.48 6.45
CA ASP A 185 5.50 22.13 6.11
C ASP A 185 5.38 20.66 5.71
N ALA A 186 4.41 19.95 6.28
CA ALA A 186 4.12 18.56 5.96
C ALA A 186 2.96 18.47 4.98
N HIS A 187 3.14 17.63 3.96
CA HIS A 187 2.19 17.45 2.89
C HIS A 187 1.81 15.98 2.71
N LEU A 188 0.56 15.74 2.30
CA LEU A 188 0.11 14.45 1.79
C LEU A 188 -0.47 14.64 0.38
N PHE A 189 0.15 14.00 -0.61
CA PHE A 189 -0.38 13.95 -1.97
C PHE A 189 -1.28 12.72 -2.13
N ILE A 190 -2.53 12.92 -2.56
CA ILE A 190 -3.49 11.85 -2.86
C ILE A 190 -3.71 11.80 -4.37
N ASP A 191 -3.19 10.76 -5.02
CA ASP A 191 -3.29 10.54 -6.46
C ASP A 191 -4.50 9.66 -6.78
N ALA A 192 -5.55 10.28 -7.35
CA ALA A 192 -6.78 9.59 -7.76
C ALA A 192 -6.56 8.73 -9.03
N THR A 193 -5.47 8.97 -9.75
CA THR A 193 -5.13 8.36 -11.03
C THR A 193 -3.95 7.39 -10.93
N SER A 194 -3.60 6.96 -9.72
CA SER A 194 -2.50 6.02 -9.51
C SER A 194 -2.81 4.60 -9.98
N PHE A 195 -1.78 3.90 -10.46
CA PHE A 195 -1.80 2.48 -10.81
C PHE A 195 -0.41 1.85 -10.56
N LEU A 196 -0.34 0.50 -10.55
CA LEU A 196 0.87 -0.23 -10.11
C LEU A 196 2.00 -0.39 -11.14
N SER A 197 1.72 -0.63 -12.41
CA SER A 197 2.70 -0.59 -13.52
C SER A 197 1.98 -0.74 -14.87
N ASP A 198 2.68 -0.41 -15.96
CA ASP A 198 2.33 -0.80 -17.34
C ASP A 198 0.85 -0.57 -17.72
N GLY A 199 0.33 0.58 -17.30
CA GLY A 199 -1.08 0.94 -17.47
C GLY A 199 -1.29 2.43 -17.67
N ARG A 200 -2.56 2.83 -17.56
CA ARG A 200 -2.99 4.23 -17.57
C ARG A 200 -4.21 4.40 -16.69
N ALA A 201 -4.52 5.64 -16.32
CA ALA A 201 -5.76 6.00 -15.66
C ALA A 201 -6.52 7.05 -16.47
N THR A 202 -7.84 7.09 -16.32
CA THR A 202 -8.72 8.13 -16.85
C THR A 202 -9.85 8.42 -15.86
N GLU A 203 -10.72 9.38 -16.19
CA GLU A 203 -11.87 9.75 -15.35
C GLU A 203 -11.48 10.18 -13.92
N GLY A 204 -10.23 10.59 -13.73
CA GLY A 204 -9.70 11.11 -12.48
C GLY A 204 -10.43 12.38 -12.06
N LYS A 205 -10.98 12.40 -10.85
CA LYS A 205 -11.51 13.60 -10.22
C LYS A 205 -11.20 13.60 -8.74
N VAL A 206 -10.93 14.77 -8.19
CA VAL A 206 -10.90 15.00 -6.74
C VAL A 206 -11.70 16.23 -6.36
N ASN A 207 -12.32 16.18 -5.18
CA ASN A 207 -12.91 17.33 -4.52
C ASN A 207 -12.43 17.40 -3.06
N ILE A 208 -12.05 18.59 -2.62
CA ILE A 208 -11.56 18.90 -1.28
C ILE A 208 -12.66 19.66 -0.54
N ASN A 209 -13.01 19.20 0.66
CA ASN A 209 -13.83 19.92 1.62
C ASN A 209 -12.97 20.21 2.87
N PRO A 210 -12.36 21.41 2.96
CA PRO A 210 -11.49 21.77 4.08
C PRO A 210 -12.23 21.85 5.42
N GLU A 211 -13.49 22.27 5.42
CA GLU A 211 -14.30 22.38 6.65
C GLU A 211 -14.57 21.01 7.28
N ALA A 212 -14.77 19.99 6.44
CA ALA A 212 -14.96 18.60 6.86
C ALA A 212 -13.64 17.82 7.00
N MET A 213 -12.49 18.44 6.70
CA MET A 213 -11.18 17.77 6.61
C MET A 213 -11.26 16.51 5.74
N GLU A 214 -11.83 16.66 4.55
CA GLU A 214 -12.17 15.53 3.69
C GLU A 214 -11.76 15.77 2.24
N VAL A 215 -11.26 14.72 1.59
CA VAL A 215 -11.03 14.67 0.15
C VAL A 215 -11.83 13.50 -0.42
N THR A 216 -12.54 13.73 -1.51
CA THR A 216 -13.24 12.68 -2.26
C THR A 216 -12.64 12.55 -3.63
N GLY A 217 -12.73 11.38 -4.24
CA GLY A 217 -12.33 11.24 -5.63
C GLY A 217 -12.75 9.95 -6.29
N GLU A 218 -12.45 9.89 -7.57
CA GLU A 218 -12.69 8.75 -8.44
C GLU A 218 -11.58 8.64 -9.48
N GLY A 219 -11.35 7.43 -9.97
CA GLY A 219 -10.40 7.16 -11.05
C GLY A 219 -10.64 5.79 -11.65
N ARG A 220 -10.46 5.66 -12.97
CA ARG A 220 -10.54 4.40 -13.70
C ARG A 220 -9.16 3.98 -14.16
N VAL A 221 -8.68 2.84 -13.68
CA VAL A 221 -7.39 2.29 -14.10
C VAL A 221 -7.55 1.23 -15.19
N PHE A 222 -6.56 1.19 -16.08
CA PHE A 222 -6.40 0.21 -17.15
C PHE A 222 -5.02 -0.42 -17.01
N THR A 223 -4.92 -1.47 -16.20
CA THR A 223 -3.72 -2.29 -16.01
C THR A 223 -3.93 -3.68 -16.64
N SER A 224 -3.15 -4.71 -16.27
CA SER A 224 -3.08 -5.96 -17.04
C SER A 224 -4.41 -6.71 -17.20
N PHE A 225 -5.13 -7.04 -16.12
CA PHE A 225 -6.42 -7.75 -16.26
C PHE A 225 -7.57 -6.77 -16.40
N THR A 226 -7.66 -5.76 -15.53
CA THR A 226 -8.73 -4.73 -15.60
C THR A 226 -8.81 -4.04 -16.97
N GLY A 227 -7.67 -3.78 -17.62
CA GLY A 227 -7.62 -3.15 -18.95
C GLY A 227 -8.28 -3.99 -20.06
N ARG A 228 -8.38 -5.32 -19.89
CA ARG A 228 -9.06 -6.22 -20.84
C ARG A 228 -10.58 -6.08 -20.80
N TYR A 229 -11.12 -5.50 -19.73
CA TYR A 229 -12.55 -5.41 -19.44
C TYR A 229 -13.05 -3.96 -19.35
N GLY A 230 -12.39 -3.03 -20.04
CA GLY A 230 -12.80 -1.62 -20.09
C GLY A 230 -12.36 -0.80 -18.87
N GLY A 231 -11.40 -1.31 -18.08
CA GLY A 231 -10.85 -0.64 -16.91
C GLY A 231 -11.75 -0.72 -15.69
N LEU A 232 -11.14 -0.61 -14.50
CA LEU A 232 -11.84 -0.69 -13.23
C LEU A 232 -11.90 0.70 -12.60
N LYS A 233 -13.11 1.21 -12.35
CA LYS A 233 -13.32 2.51 -11.72
C LYS A 233 -13.51 2.34 -10.22
N GLY A 234 -12.65 2.98 -9.43
CA GLY A 234 -12.80 3.10 -8.00
C GLY A 234 -13.30 4.49 -7.59
N TYR A 235 -13.85 4.56 -6.38
CA TYR A 235 -14.23 5.78 -5.68
C TYR A 235 -13.60 5.76 -4.28
N PHE A 236 -13.20 6.92 -3.77
CA PHE A 236 -12.71 7.05 -2.41
C PHE A 236 -13.27 8.25 -1.65
N VAL A 237 -13.33 8.08 -0.33
CA VAL A 237 -13.48 9.15 0.65
C VAL A 237 -12.30 9.09 1.61
N ALA A 238 -11.55 10.17 1.71
CA ALA A 238 -10.39 10.35 2.57
C ALA A 238 -10.72 11.37 3.66
N ARG A 239 -10.63 10.99 4.94
CA ARG A 239 -10.82 11.90 6.08
C ARG A 239 -9.56 11.99 6.94
N PHE A 240 -9.28 13.20 7.39
CA PHE A 240 -8.12 13.53 8.20
C PHE A 240 -8.55 13.94 9.61
N ASP A 241 -7.65 13.77 10.57
CA ASP A 241 -7.82 14.26 11.94
C ASP A 241 -7.24 15.67 12.16
N THR A 242 -6.53 16.20 11.17
CA THR A 242 -5.75 17.44 11.26
C THR A 242 -6.26 18.47 10.24
N PRO A 243 -6.54 19.73 10.66
CA PRO A 243 -6.99 20.78 9.76
C PRO A 243 -5.98 21.12 8.66
N PHE A 244 -6.47 21.48 7.48
CA PHE A 244 -5.64 21.87 6.35
C PHE A 244 -5.17 23.32 6.53
N GLN A 245 -3.86 23.57 6.52
CA GLN A 245 -3.32 24.92 6.47
C GLN A 245 -3.51 25.53 5.07
N SER A 246 -3.24 24.73 4.05
CA SER A 246 -3.52 25.06 2.65
C SER A 246 -3.76 23.78 1.86
N TYR A 247 -4.28 23.92 0.65
CA TYR A 247 -4.54 22.78 -0.22
C TYR A 247 -4.44 23.22 -1.68
N ALA A 248 -4.21 22.25 -2.56
CA ALA A 248 -4.25 22.42 -4.00
C ALA A 248 -4.83 21.16 -4.63
N THR A 249 -5.46 21.31 -5.80
CA THR A 249 -5.68 20.18 -6.70
C THR A 249 -4.68 20.25 -7.84
N TRP A 250 -4.33 19.10 -8.42
CA TRP A 250 -3.62 19.07 -9.68
C TRP A 250 -4.45 18.39 -10.76
N SER A 251 -4.21 18.80 -11.99
CA SER A 251 -4.59 18.04 -13.17
C SER A 251 -3.58 18.23 -14.29
N ASP A 252 -3.30 17.17 -15.04
CA ASP A 252 -2.42 17.20 -16.22
C ASP A 252 -1.04 17.82 -15.92
N GLY A 253 -0.45 17.46 -14.78
CA GLY A 253 0.83 17.99 -14.30
C GLY A 253 0.81 19.42 -13.75
N VAL A 254 -0.35 20.09 -13.74
CA VAL A 254 -0.51 21.49 -13.29
C VAL A 254 -1.22 21.54 -11.94
N SER A 255 -0.56 22.12 -10.95
CA SER A 255 -1.14 22.37 -9.62
C SER A 255 -1.86 23.72 -9.58
N SER A 256 -3.02 23.75 -8.94
CA SER A 256 -3.86 24.95 -8.72
C SER A 256 -4.07 25.18 -7.22
N GLU A 257 -3.27 26.08 -6.64
CA GLU A 257 -3.36 26.44 -5.22
C GLU A 257 -4.73 27.01 -4.85
N GLY A 258 -5.26 26.59 -3.69
CA GLY A 258 -6.58 27.02 -3.19
C GLY A 258 -7.77 26.42 -3.94
N SER A 259 -7.54 25.61 -4.99
CA SER A 259 -8.62 24.92 -5.70
C SER A 259 -9.16 23.76 -4.87
N THR A 260 -10.49 23.64 -4.82
CA THR A 260 -11.19 22.54 -4.14
C THR A 260 -11.66 21.45 -5.11
N ALA A 261 -11.49 21.61 -6.42
CA ALA A 261 -11.86 20.59 -7.40
C ALA A 261 -10.78 20.50 -8.48
N SER A 262 -10.44 19.29 -8.91
CA SER A 262 -9.58 19.12 -10.09
C SER A 262 -10.36 19.47 -11.35
N ALA A 263 -9.74 20.21 -12.27
CA ALA A 263 -10.29 20.51 -13.58
C ALA A 263 -9.25 20.15 -14.65
N GLY A 264 -9.59 19.23 -15.55
CA GLY A 264 -8.70 18.78 -16.61
C GLY A 264 -9.18 17.51 -17.30
N SER A 265 -8.27 16.82 -17.98
CA SER A 265 -8.57 15.62 -18.78
C SER A 265 -9.05 14.42 -17.95
N GLY A 266 -8.64 14.36 -16.69
CA GLY A 266 -8.82 13.22 -15.80
C GLY A 266 -7.81 12.08 -16.03
N GLU A 267 -6.76 12.28 -16.84
CA GLU A 267 -5.66 11.32 -17.01
C GLU A 267 -4.60 11.44 -15.90
N ASP A 268 -4.45 12.64 -15.32
CA ASP A 268 -3.67 12.93 -14.13
C ASP A 268 -4.51 13.85 -13.23
N ALA A 269 -4.88 13.37 -12.04
CA ALA A 269 -5.68 14.13 -11.09
C ALA A 269 -5.40 13.74 -9.63
N GLY A 270 -5.35 14.74 -8.75
CA GLY A 270 -5.21 14.49 -7.33
C GLY A 270 -5.18 15.76 -6.48
N ALA A 271 -4.95 15.57 -5.17
CA ALA A 271 -4.98 16.63 -4.17
C ALA A 271 -3.68 16.69 -3.36
N ASP A 272 -3.15 17.89 -3.14
CA ASP A 272 -2.07 18.19 -2.21
C ASP A 272 -2.67 18.86 -0.97
N ILE A 273 -2.53 18.20 0.18
CA ILE A 273 -2.99 18.70 1.47
C ILE A 273 -1.79 19.09 2.31
N ASN A 274 -1.68 20.37 2.65
CA ASN A 274 -0.64 20.92 3.51
C ASN A 274 -1.16 21.13 4.93
N PHE A 275 -0.47 20.58 5.92
CA PHE A 275 -0.78 20.73 7.34
C PHE A 275 0.09 21.80 8.02
N GLY A 276 1.06 22.36 7.31
CA GLY A 276 2.06 23.27 7.86
C GLY A 276 3.05 22.55 8.76
N ASN A 277 3.65 23.31 9.68
CA ASN A 277 4.59 22.76 10.64
C ASN A 277 3.86 21.98 11.75
N ILE A 278 3.85 20.66 11.58
CA ILE A 278 3.30 19.68 12.53
C ILE A 278 4.40 18.83 13.17
N LYS A 279 5.57 19.41 13.43
CA LYS A 279 6.72 18.68 13.99
C LYS A 279 6.33 17.80 15.18
N ASN A 280 6.59 16.49 15.05
CA ASN A 280 6.29 15.41 16.00
C ASN A 280 4.80 15.25 16.35
N GLN A 281 3.90 15.87 15.59
CA GLN A 281 2.46 15.66 15.69
C GLN A 281 2.04 14.73 14.55
N PRO A 282 1.49 13.55 14.86
CA PRO A 282 1.02 12.64 13.83
C PRO A 282 -0.20 13.22 13.11
N VAL A 283 -0.33 12.91 11.82
CA VAL A 283 -1.56 13.07 11.05
C VAL A 283 -2.11 11.69 10.74
N GLU A 284 -3.37 11.46 11.11
CA GLU A 284 -4.12 10.27 10.69
C GLU A 284 -4.96 10.57 9.45
N LEU A 285 -4.91 9.65 8.49
CA LEU A 285 -5.68 9.68 7.26
C LEU A 285 -6.38 8.33 7.07
N LYS A 286 -7.70 8.35 6.92
CA LYS A 286 -8.53 7.17 6.65
C LYS A 286 -9.14 7.27 5.27
N ILE A 287 -8.97 6.25 4.43
CA ILE A 287 -9.49 6.21 3.06
C ILE A 287 -10.40 5.00 2.90
N GLY A 288 -11.72 5.23 2.78
CA GLY A 288 -12.68 4.20 2.38
C GLY A 288 -12.79 4.10 0.87
N ILE A 289 -12.92 2.88 0.35
CA ILE A 289 -12.96 2.59 -1.08
C ILE A 289 -14.24 1.83 -1.43
N SER A 290 -14.80 2.12 -2.60
CA SER A 290 -15.84 1.32 -3.24
C SER A 290 -15.61 1.28 -4.75
N PHE A 291 -16.06 0.20 -5.38
CA PHE A 291 -16.12 0.06 -6.84
C PHE A 291 -17.53 0.32 -7.41
N VAL A 292 -18.49 0.69 -6.55
CA VAL A 292 -19.88 1.00 -6.93
C VAL A 292 -20.09 2.50 -7.02
N SER A 293 -19.84 3.25 -5.94
CA SER A 293 -20.08 4.70 -5.90
C SER A 293 -19.30 5.42 -4.80
N LEU A 294 -19.24 6.75 -4.89
CA LEU A 294 -18.69 7.59 -3.83
C LEU A 294 -19.48 7.48 -2.51
N GLU A 295 -20.80 7.32 -2.60
CA GLU A 295 -21.67 7.14 -1.43
C GLU A 295 -21.38 5.81 -0.72
N ASN A 296 -21.15 4.75 -1.49
CA ASN A 296 -20.76 3.45 -0.93
C ASN A 296 -19.38 3.53 -0.27
N ALA A 297 -18.40 4.21 -0.89
CA ALA A 297 -17.08 4.43 -0.29
C ALA A 297 -17.17 5.17 1.06
N ARG A 298 -18.09 6.14 1.16
CA ARG A 298 -18.40 6.85 2.40
C ARG A 298 -19.00 5.92 3.46
N GLN A 299 -20.00 5.13 3.10
CA GLN A 299 -20.65 4.16 3.99
C GLN A 299 -19.66 3.12 4.51
N ASN A 300 -18.78 2.61 3.63
CA ASN A 300 -17.69 1.71 4.01
C ASN A 300 -16.77 2.35 5.04
N LEU A 301 -16.32 3.59 4.81
CA LEU A 301 -15.48 4.33 5.75
C LEU A 301 -16.18 4.53 7.10
N ASP A 302 -17.42 5.01 7.08
CA ASP A 302 -18.21 5.31 8.28
C ASP A 302 -18.43 4.07 9.15
N ALA A 303 -18.74 2.93 8.51
CA ALA A 303 -19.02 1.68 9.20
C ALA A 303 -17.78 1.05 9.83
N GLU A 304 -16.62 1.12 9.18
CA GLU A 304 -15.45 0.32 9.57
C GLU A 304 -14.37 1.10 10.32
N ALA A 305 -14.16 2.37 10.01
CA ALA A 305 -13.04 3.16 10.57
C ALA A 305 -13.42 4.58 11.02
N GLY A 306 -14.62 5.07 10.68
CA GLY A 306 -15.01 6.47 10.83
C GLY A 306 -14.75 7.05 12.22
N GLN A 307 -15.16 6.34 13.27
CA GLN A 307 -15.04 6.78 14.67
C GLN A 307 -13.79 6.26 15.40
N LEU A 308 -13.01 5.36 14.79
CA LEU A 308 -11.89 4.67 15.44
C LEU A 308 -10.57 5.40 15.18
N ASN A 309 -9.68 5.52 16.16
CA ASN A 309 -8.31 6.00 15.91
C ASN A 309 -7.42 4.90 15.28
N PHE A 310 -6.19 5.25 14.90
CA PHE A 310 -5.23 4.32 14.29
C PHE A 310 -5.02 3.06 15.13
N GLU A 311 -4.80 3.19 16.44
CA GLU A 311 -4.60 2.06 17.36
C GLU A 311 -5.81 1.14 17.41
N GLU A 312 -7.02 1.68 17.48
CA GLU A 312 -8.25 0.90 17.54
C GLU A 312 -8.46 0.08 16.26
N VAL A 313 -8.19 0.67 15.09
CA VAL A 313 -8.23 -0.06 13.81
C VAL A 313 -7.14 -1.12 13.76
N ARG A 314 -5.90 -0.78 14.09
CA ARG A 314 -4.78 -1.75 14.13
C ARG A 314 -5.09 -2.93 15.04
N ASP A 315 -5.60 -2.67 16.23
CA ASP A 315 -5.88 -3.70 17.22
C ASP A 315 -7.07 -4.55 16.80
N ALA A 316 -8.11 -3.98 16.17
CA ALA A 316 -9.21 -4.74 15.57
C ALA A 316 -8.75 -5.63 14.40
N THR A 317 -7.89 -5.12 13.53
CA THR A 317 -7.30 -5.88 12.41
C THR A 317 -6.43 -7.01 12.91
N ARG A 318 -5.57 -6.76 13.90
CA ARG A 318 -4.79 -7.80 14.58
C ARG A 318 -5.69 -8.89 15.13
N ASN A 319 -6.74 -8.52 15.87
CA ASN A 319 -7.65 -9.50 16.46
C ASN A 319 -8.37 -10.36 15.39
N THR A 320 -8.67 -9.77 14.23
CA THR A 320 -9.26 -10.49 13.09
C THR A 320 -8.27 -11.50 12.48
N TRP A 321 -7.00 -11.14 12.38
CA TRP A 321 -5.93 -12.06 11.99
C TRP A 321 -5.72 -13.17 13.01
N GLU A 322 -5.65 -12.85 14.31
CA GLU A 322 -5.51 -13.85 15.37
C GLU A 322 -6.61 -14.90 15.32
N ALA A 323 -7.87 -14.46 15.18
CA ALA A 323 -9.00 -15.38 15.04
C ALA A 323 -8.90 -16.27 13.79
N SER A 324 -8.36 -15.74 12.69
CA SER A 324 -8.22 -16.47 11.43
C SER A 324 -7.05 -17.45 11.46
N LEU A 325 -5.91 -17.06 12.01
CA LEU A 325 -4.72 -17.90 12.14
C LEU A 325 -4.93 -19.02 13.19
N ALA A 326 -5.72 -18.76 14.23
CA ALA A 326 -6.06 -19.75 15.26
C ALA A 326 -6.88 -20.94 14.75
N LYS A 327 -7.39 -20.89 13.51
CA LYS A 327 -8.12 -22.00 12.86
C LYS A 327 -7.27 -23.26 12.71
N ILE A 328 -5.94 -23.10 12.59
CA ILE A 328 -5.00 -24.22 12.63
C ILE A 328 -3.93 -23.94 13.67
N LYS A 329 -3.79 -24.87 14.62
CA LYS A 329 -2.75 -24.82 15.66
C LYS A 329 -1.72 -25.89 15.37
N ILE A 330 -0.46 -25.50 15.28
CA ILE A 330 0.65 -26.42 15.10
C ILE A 330 1.52 -26.46 16.35
N GLU A 331 1.97 -27.66 16.71
CA GLU A 331 2.86 -27.90 17.84
C GLU A 331 4.23 -28.30 17.32
N THR A 332 5.21 -27.41 17.46
CA THR A 332 6.60 -27.65 17.10
C THR A 332 7.52 -26.80 17.98
N PRO A 333 8.68 -27.32 18.40
CA PRO A 333 9.68 -26.51 19.08
C PRO A 333 10.44 -25.58 18.13
N ASP A 334 10.35 -25.82 16.82
CA ASP A 334 11.09 -25.07 15.80
C ASP A 334 10.35 -23.76 15.42
N PRO A 335 10.90 -22.57 15.76
CA PRO A 335 10.29 -21.30 15.41
C PRO A 335 10.26 -21.07 13.89
N GLU A 336 11.20 -21.61 13.12
CA GLU A 336 11.24 -21.45 11.67
C GLU A 336 10.04 -22.13 11.01
N ILE A 337 9.69 -23.33 11.48
CA ILE A 337 8.48 -24.04 11.01
C ILE A 337 7.21 -23.24 11.34
N LYS A 338 7.16 -22.58 12.50
CA LYS A 338 6.03 -21.70 12.84
C LYS A 338 5.95 -20.52 11.89
N THR A 339 7.08 -19.88 11.61
CA THR A 339 7.12 -18.74 10.68
C THR A 339 6.66 -19.15 9.28
N ILE A 340 7.20 -20.23 8.73
CA ILE A 340 6.81 -20.74 7.41
C ILE A 340 5.31 -21.06 7.37
N PHE A 341 4.81 -21.79 8.39
CA PHE A 341 3.43 -22.24 8.41
C PHE A 341 2.43 -21.08 8.54
N TYR A 342 2.60 -20.21 9.53
CA TYR A 342 1.66 -19.11 9.76
C TYR A 342 1.74 -18.05 8.67
N THR A 343 2.92 -17.84 8.07
CA THR A 343 3.04 -16.96 6.90
C THR A 343 2.33 -17.55 5.67
N ALA A 344 2.47 -18.86 5.42
CA ALA A 344 1.74 -19.52 4.33
C ALA A 344 0.21 -19.48 4.54
N LEU A 345 -0.25 -19.70 5.79
CA LEU A 345 -1.66 -19.60 6.15
C LEU A 345 -2.18 -18.15 6.04
N TYR A 346 -1.36 -17.16 6.40
CA TYR A 346 -1.67 -15.75 6.16
C TYR A 346 -1.89 -15.49 4.67
N HIS A 347 -0.96 -15.93 3.81
CA HIS A 347 -1.06 -15.73 2.36
C HIS A 347 -2.25 -16.45 1.71
N SER A 348 -2.66 -17.62 2.21
CA SER A 348 -3.88 -18.30 1.72
C SER A 348 -5.17 -17.54 2.05
N MET A 349 -5.13 -16.62 3.01
CA MET A 349 -6.31 -15.84 3.43
C MET A 349 -6.30 -14.40 2.88
N ILE A 350 -5.49 -14.09 1.87
CA ILE A 350 -5.48 -12.75 1.21
C ILE A 350 -6.50 -12.67 0.07
N MET A 351 -6.71 -13.77 -0.66
CA MET A 351 -7.67 -13.93 -1.75
C MET A 351 -8.39 -15.27 -1.54
N PRO A 352 -9.68 -15.41 -1.84
CA PRO A 352 -10.52 -14.52 -2.65
C PRO A 352 -11.09 -13.30 -1.92
N THR A 353 -11.15 -12.19 -2.63
CA THR A 353 -11.45 -10.85 -2.10
C THR A 353 -12.94 -10.67 -1.84
N ASP A 354 -13.29 -10.12 -0.68
CA ASP A 354 -14.61 -9.53 -0.46
C ASP A 354 -14.77 -8.27 -1.33
N PHE A 355 -15.69 -8.31 -2.29
CA PHE A 355 -15.94 -7.23 -3.24
C PHE A 355 -17.33 -6.59 -3.04
N THR A 356 -17.92 -6.79 -1.86
CA THR A 356 -19.24 -6.29 -1.49
C THR A 356 -19.12 -5.14 -0.49
N ASP A 357 -19.63 -3.97 -0.86
CA ASP A 357 -19.73 -2.84 0.05
C ASP A 357 -20.62 -3.17 1.26
N VAL A 358 -20.48 -2.42 2.36
CA VAL A 358 -21.20 -2.69 3.62
C VAL A 358 -22.73 -2.64 3.49
N ASN A 359 -23.25 -2.01 2.45
CA ASN A 359 -24.69 -1.98 2.14
C ASN A 359 -25.17 -3.18 1.29
N GLY A 360 -24.29 -4.14 1.01
CA GLY A 360 -24.56 -5.34 0.22
C GLY A 360 -24.37 -5.15 -1.29
N GLN A 361 -24.10 -3.96 -1.79
CA GLN A 361 -23.90 -3.74 -3.22
C GLN A 361 -22.50 -4.15 -3.69
N TYR A 362 -22.40 -4.55 -4.94
CA TYR A 362 -21.12 -4.89 -5.57
C TYR A 362 -21.16 -4.58 -7.07
N LEU A 363 -19.99 -4.35 -7.67
CA LEU A 363 -19.85 -4.24 -9.12
C LEU A 363 -19.64 -5.63 -9.72
N GLY A 364 -20.66 -6.14 -10.43
CA GLY A 364 -20.59 -7.44 -11.10
C GLY A 364 -19.79 -7.41 -12.40
N PHE A 365 -19.47 -8.60 -12.93
CA PHE A 365 -18.59 -8.79 -14.11
C PHE A 365 -18.99 -8.00 -15.38
N LYS A 366 -20.28 -7.71 -15.58
CA LYS A 366 -20.78 -6.92 -16.73
C LYS A 366 -20.78 -5.41 -16.49
N GLY A 367 -20.14 -4.94 -15.41
CA GLY A 367 -20.18 -3.54 -14.98
C GLY A 367 -21.55 -3.12 -14.43
N GLN A 368 -22.39 -4.08 -14.06
CA GLN A 368 -23.71 -3.84 -13.46
C GLN A 368 -23.62 -3.93 -11.95
N VAL A 369 -24.25 -2.99 -11.26
CA VAL A 369 -24.35 -3.03 -9.80
C VAL A 369 -25.37 -4.11 -9.41
N GLY A 370 -24.92 -5.08 -8.63
CA GLY A 370 -25.76 -6.08 -7.98
C GLY A 370 -25.89 -5.83 -6.48
N THR A 371 -26.77 -6.57 -5.82
CA THR A 371 -26.89 -6.61 -4.35
C THR A 371 -26.78 -8.07 -3.90
N ALA A 372 -25.87 -8.34 -2.96
CA ALA A 372 -25.63 -9.68 -2.45
C ALA A 372 -26.64 -10.01 -1.34
N GLU A 373 -27.51 -10.99 -1.58
CA GLU A 373 -28.55 -11.41 -0.63
C GLU A 373 -28.16 -12.74 0.05
N GLY A 374 -27.76 -12.67 1.32
CA GLY A 374 -27.37 -13.85 2.10
C GLY A 374 -26.06 -14.51 1.63
N PHE A 375 -25.16 -13.72 1.05
CA PHE A 375 -23.78 -14.09 0.73
C PHE A 375 -22.91 -12.84 0.55
N THR A 376 -21.61 -13.03 0.51
CA THR A 376 -20.63 -12.01 0.10
C THR A 376 -20.26 -12.24 -1.37
N TYR A 377 -20.30 -11.22 -2.22
CA TYR A 377 -19.76 -11.34 -3.58
C TYR A 377 -18.23 -11.33 -3.54
N ARG A 378 -17.62 -12.38 -4.11
CA ARG A 378 -16.17 -12.64 -4.07
C ARG A 378 -15.54 -12.52 -5.45
N THR A 379 -14.33 -11.95 -5.51
CA THR A 379 -13.51 -11.84 -6.73
C THR A 379 -12.08 -12.36 -6.49
N ASP A 380 -11.18 -12.15 -7.46
CA ASP A 380 -9.76 -12.53 -7.45
C ASP A 380 -9.53 -14.05 -7.29
N MET A 381 -10.41 -14.84 -7.90
CA MET A 381 -10.31 -16.29 -7.93
C MET A 381 -9.42 -16.75 -9.10
N SER A 382 -8.12 -16.98 -8.87
CA SER A 382 -7.21 -17.57 -9.86
C SER A 382 -7.46 -19.07 -10.01
N ILE A 383 -8.60 -19.44 -10.60
CA ILE A 383 -9.16 -20.80 -10.55
C ILE A 383 -8.30 -21.89 -11.20
N TRP A 384 -7.35 -21.54 -12.09
CA TRP A 384 -6.42 -22.52 -12.68
C TRP A 384 -5.39 -23.03 -11.65
N ASP A 385 -5.02 -22.19 -10.69
CA ASP A 385 -4.10 -22.52 -9.59
C ASP A 385 -4.88 -23.03 -8.37
N THR A 386 -5.85 -22.25 -7.92
CA THR A 386 -6.48 -22.35 -6.60
C THR A 386 -7.38 -23.58 -6.43
N TYR A 387 -7.87 -24.20 -7.51
CA TYR A 387 -8.66 -25.44 -7.40
C TYR A 387 -7.87 -26.62 -6.82
N ARG A 388 -6.54 -26.57 -6.92
CA ARG A 388 -5.64 -27.68 -6.55
C ARG A 388 -5.52 -27.84 -5.04
N THR A 389 -5.42 -26.72 -4.32
CA THR A 389 -5.10 -26.71 -2.87
C THR A 389 -5.83 -25.62 -2.10
N GLU A 390 -6.00 -24.42 -2.66
CA GLU A 390 -6.63 -23.28 -1.96
C GLU A 390 -8.13 -23.52 -1.69
N HIS A 391 -8.94 -23.74 -2.72
CA HIS A 391 -10.36 -24.05 -2.52
C HIS A 391 -10.60 -25.31 -1.67
N PRO A 392 -9.82 -26.41 -1.81
CA PRO A 392 -9.84 -27.52 -0.85
C PRO A 392 -9.54 -27.10 0.60
N LEU A 393 -8.54 -26.23 0.84
CA LEU A 393 -8.23 -25.70 2.16
C LEU A 393 -9.39 -24.86 2.72
N LEU A 394 -9.97 -23.96 1.91
CA LEU A 394 -11.10 -23.13 2.31
C LEU A 394 -12.33 -23.96 2.70
N ASN A 395 -12.57 -25.12 2.08
CA ASN A 395 -13.63 -26.04 2.54
C ASN A 395 -13.44 -26.51 3.99
N LEU A 396 -12.19 -26.58 4.47
CA LEU A 396 -11.87 -27.03 5.83
C LEU A 396 -11.89 -25.87 6.84
N ILE A 397 -11.26 -24.74 6.49
CA ILE A 397 -11.03 -23.65 7.45
C ILE A 397 -11.96 -22.45 7.26
N ALA A 398 -12.63 -22.33 6.13
CA ALA A 398 -13.46 -21.17 5.78
C ALA A 398 -14.64 -21.55 4.87
N PRO A 399 -15.49 -22.52 5.28
CA PRO A 399 -16.55 -23.05 4.41
C PRO A 399 -17.56 -21.98 3.96
N ASP A 400 -17.81 -20.95 4.77
CA ASP A 400 -18.66 -19.81 4.36
C ASP A 400 -18.04 -19.00 3.22
N ILE A 401 -16.72 -18.77 3.25
CA ILE A 401 -15.98 -18.09 2.17
C ILE A 401 -16.07 -18.92 0.89
N GLN A 402 -15.88 -20.24 1.00
CA GLN A 402 -15.98 -21.13 -0.14
C GLN A 402 -17.39 -21.19 -0.73
N ARG A 403 -18.44 -21.21 0.11
CA ARG A 403 -19.84 -21.09 -0.34
C ARG A 403 -20.05 -19.79 -1.10
N ASP A 404 -19.54 -18.68 -0.57
CA ASP A 404 -19.69 -17.36 -1.17
C ASP A 404 -18.97 -17.26 -2.52
N CYS A 405 -17.81 -17.92 -2.67
CA CYS A 405 -17.16 -18.08 -3.97
C CYS A 405 -18.07 -18.79 -4.99
N LEU A 406 -18.69 -19.90 -4.60
CA LEU A 406 -19.60 -20.66 -5.48
C LEU A 406 -20.85 -19.89 -5.87
N LYS A 407 -21.36 -19.00 -5.00
CA LYS A 407 -22.49 -18.11 -5.34
C LYS A 407 -22.10 -16.95 -6.24
N SER A 408 -20.82 -16.56 -6.22
CA SER A 408 -20.29 -15.43 -7.00
C SER A 408 -19.97 -15.81 -8.44
N LEU A 409 -19.60 -17.08 -8.68
CA LEU A 409 -19.45 -17.71 -10.00
C LEU A 409 -20.81 -17.98 -10.65
#